data_AF-A0A949AHA6-F1
#
_entry.id   AF-A0A949AHA6-F1
#
_cell.length_a   1.000
_cell.length_b   1.000
_cell.length_c   1.000
_cell.angle_alpha   90.00
_cell.angle_beta   90.00
_cell.angle_gamma   90.00
#
_symmetry.space_group_name_H-M   'P 1'
#
loop_
_entity.id
_entity.type
_entity.pdbx_description
1 polymer ?
#
loop_
_entity_poly.entity_id
_entity_poly.type
_entity_poly.pdbx_seq_one_letter_code
_entity_poly.pdbx_strand_id
1 'polypeptide(L)' 'MQMAMEKAREGVQKGQTPFGACIVKDNKVLSCVHNTVWKTTDITAHAEVQAIRKACKEINSIDLSGSIIYCLS' A
#
# COMPACT_ATOMS: atom_id res chain seq x y z
N MET A 1 7.51 -1.37 -8.64
CA MET A 1 7.95 -0.03 -8.17
C MET A 1 7.19 1.12 -8.84
N GLN A 2 7.08 1.20 -10.17
CA GLN A 2 6.34 2.28 -10.85
C GLN A 2 4.91 2.50 -10.32
N MET A 3 4.14 1.43 -10.11
CA MET A 3 2.80 1.51 -9.52
C MET A 3 2.77 2.16 -8.12
N ALA A 4 3.80 1.93 -7.30
CA ALA A 4 3.89 2.57 -5.98
C ALA A 4 4.14 4.08 -6.10
N MET A 5 4.92 4.51 -7.10
CA MET A 5 5.13 5.94 -7.41
C MET A 5 3.86 6.61 -7.90
N GLU A 6 3.09 5.95 -8.75
CA GLU A 6 1.79 6.47 -9.19
C GLU A 6 0.84 6.63 -8.00
N LYS A 7 0.78 5.64 -7.10
CA LYS A 7 -0.04 5.75 -5.89
C LYS A 7 0.43 6.85 -4.96
N ALA A 8 1.73 7.01 -4.74
CA ALA A 8 2.27 8.11 -3.95
C ALA A 8 1.84 9.48 -4.53
N ARG A 9 1.94 9.67 -5.86
CA ARG A 9 1.47 10.89 -6.53
C ARG A 9 -0.04 11.11 -6.34
N GLU A 10 -0.85 10.06 -6.44
CA GLU A 10 -2.29 10.12 -6.16
C GLU A 10 -2.57 10.55 -4.71
N GLY A 11 -1.78 10.05 -3.75
CA GLY A 11 -1.87 10.44 -2.35
C GLY A 11 -1.60 11.93 -2.14
N VAL A 12 -0.55 12.47 -2.77
CA VAL A 12 -0.24 13.91 -2.73
C VAL A 12 -1.38 14.75 -3.30
N GLN A 13 -1.95 14.35 -4.44
CA GLN A 13 -3.11 15.03 -5.03
C GLN A 13 -4.34 15.01 -4.11
N LYS A 14 -4.43 14.02 -3.22
CA LYS A 14 -5.49 13.85 -2.21
C LYS A 14 -5.11 14.47 -0.84
N GLY A 15 -4.09 15.32 -0.79
CA GLY A 15 -3.65 15.99 0.43
C GLY A 15 -3.00 15.07 1.46
N GLN A 16 -2.53 13.90 1.03
CA GLN A 16 -1.71 13.00 1.85
C GLN A 16 -0.22 13.25 1.57
N THR A 17 0.65 12.60 2.33
CA THR A 17 2.10 12.64 2.10
C THR A 17 2.50 11.70 0.95
N PRO A 18 3.71 11.84 0.35
CA PRO A 18 4.09 11.11 -0.87
C PRO A 18 4.51 9.65 -0.62
N PHE A 19 3.74 8.89 0.16
CA PHE A 19 4.06 7.50 0.48
C PHE A 19 3.16 6.54 -0.29
N GLY A 20 3.77 5.51 -0.89
CA GLY A 20 3.07 4.49 -1.66
C GLY A 20 3.64 3.10 -1.38
N ALA A 21 2.79 2.09 -1.33
CA ALA A 21 3.21 0.70 -1.14
C ALA A 21 2.45 -0.24 -2.07
N CYS A 22 3.13 -1.26 -2.57
CA CYS A 22 2.59 -2.27 -3.47
C CYS A 22 3.05 -3.67 -3.06
N ILE A 23 2.12 -4.61 -2.89
CA ILE A 23 2.41 -6.00 -2.59
C ILE A 23 2.16 -6.84 -3.83
N VAL A 24 3.15 -7.66 -4.18
CA VAL A 24 3.14 -8.55 -5.34
C VAL A 24 3.40 -9.98 -4.87
N LYS A 25 2.63 -10.95 -5.35
CA LYS A 25 2.82 -12.39 -5.13
C LYS A 25 2.66 -13.10 -6.46
N ASP A 26 3.58 -13.99 -6.82
CA ASP A 26 3.54 -14.75 -8.07
C ASP A 26 3.31 -13.88 -9.32
N ASN A 27 4.05 -12.76 -9.43
CA ASN A 27 3.89 -11.72 -10.46
C ASN A 27 2.51 -11.03 -10.53
N LYS A 28 1.63 -11.25 -9.55
CA LYS A 28 0.34 -10.57 -9.43
C LYS A 28 0.36 -9.52 -8.34
N VAL A 29 -0.17 -8.34 -8.64
CA VAL A 29 -0.34 -7.27 -7.64
C VAL A 29 -1.54 -7.61 -6.77
N LEU A 30 -1.30 -7.88 -5.49
CA LEU A 30 -2.34 -8.12 -4.49
C LEU A 30 -2.89 -6.80 -3.95
N SER A 31 -2.03 -5.80 -3.77
CA SER A 31 -2.45 -4.48 -3.31
C SER A 31 -1.51 -3.39 -3.78
N CYS A 32 -2.04 -2.19 -4.03
CA CYS A 32 -1.25 -1.00 -4.29
C CYS A 32 -2.01 0.25 -3.81
N VAL A 33 -1.44 0.96 -2.83
CA VAL A 33 -2.12 2.04 -2.09
C VAL A 33 -1.13 3.14 -1.68
N HIS A 34 -1.67 4.30 -1.29
CA HIS A 34 -0.94 5.38 -0.61
C HIS A 34 -1.34 5.47 0.86
N ASN A 35 -0.56 6.19 1.65
CA ASN A 35 -0.90 6.43 3.05
C ASN A 35 -2.13 7.33 3.18
N THR A 36 -2.95 7.10 4.19
CA THR A 36 -4.18 7.86 4.42
C THR A 36 -4.23 8.48 5.81
N VAL A 37 -3.07 8.72 6.42
CA VAL A 37 -2.92 9.18 7.82
C VAL A 37 -3.78 10.40 8.12
N TRP A 38 -3.72 11.43 7.26
CA TRP A 38 -4.47 12.66 7.45
C TRP A 38 -5.96 12.48 7.15
N LYS A 39 -6.29 11.65 6.15
CA LYS A 39 -7.68 11.38 5.77
C LYS A 39 -8.44 10.59 6.84
N THR A 40 -7.79 9.63 7.50
CA THR A 40 -8.42 8.75 8.48
C THR A 40 -8.12 9.14 9.93
N THR A 41 -7.31 10.18 10.15
CA THR A 41 -6.82 10.60 11.47
C THR A 41 -6.25 9.41 12.26
N ASP A 42 -5.53 8.55 11.56
CA ASP A 42 -4.94 7.31 12.11
C ASP A 42 -3.45 7.31 11.77
N ILE A 43 -2.61 7.48 12.79
CA ILE A 43 -1.15 7.51 12.64
C ILE A 43 -0.60 6.16 12.15
N THR A 44 -1.35 5.06 12.25
CA THR A 44 -0.96 3.75 11.73
C THR A 44 -1.36 3.53 10.27
N ALA A 45 -2.13 4.44 9.66
CA ALA A 45 -2.61 4.33 8.28
C ALA A 45 -1.53 4.67 7.22
N HIS A 46 -0.32 4.18 7.47
CA HIS A 46 0.82 4.21 6.57
C HIS A 46 0.55 3.35 5.32
N ALA A 47 1.23 3.66 4.23
CA ALA A 47 1.01 2.97 2.96
C ALA A 47 1.28 1.46 3.08
N GLU A 48 2.33 1.08 3.82
CA GLU A 48 2.74 -0.31 4.06
C GLU A 48 1.67 -1.07 4.83
N VAL A 49 1.17 -0.49 5.92
CA VAL A 49 0.14 -1.09 6.77
C VAL A 49 -1.16 -1.27 5.99
N GLN A 50 -1.55 -0.25 5.21
CA GLN A 50 -2.73 -0.31 4.36
C GLN A 50 -2.56 -1.36 3.24
N ALA A 51 -1.38 -1.47 2.64
CA ALA A 51 -1.09 -2.45 1.61
C ALA A 51 -1.21 -3.88 2.15
N ILE A 52 -0.65 -4.15 3.35
CA ILE A 52 -0.75 -5.44 4.03
C ILE A 52 -2.21 -5.77 4.33
N ARG A 53 -2.93 -4.84 5.00
CA ARG A 53 -4.36 -5.03 5.32
C ARG A 53 -5.19 -5.35 4.07
N LYS A 54 -4.93 -4.66 2.96
CA LYS A 54 -5.64 -4.88 1.69
C LYS A 54 -5.27 -6.21 1.05
N ALA A 55 -3.98 -6.56 1.01
CA ALA A 55 -3.52 -7.82 0.45
C ALA A 55 -4.09 -9.02 1.23
N CYS A 56 -4.07 -8.98 2.56
CA CYS A 56 -4.65 -10.05 3.39
C CYS A 56 -6.15 -10.24 3.15
N LYS A 57 -6.89 -9.15 2.94
CA LYS A 57 -8.32 -9.20 2.56
C LYS A 57 -8.52 -9.83 1.18
N GLU A 58 -7.68 -9.48 0.21
CA GLU A 58 -7.75 -10.00 -1.16
C GLU A 58 -7.56 -11.52 -1.21
N ILE A 59 -6.60 -12.05 -0.44
CA ILE A 59 -6.32 -13.50 -0.38
C ILE A 59 -7.09 -14.23 0.71
N ASN A 60 -7.93 -13.52 1.47
CA ASN A 60 -8.66 -13.99 2.64
C ASN A 60 -7.77 -14.79 3.63
N SER A 61 -6.54 -14.33 3.84
CA SER A 61 -5.53 -14.97 4.68
C SER A 61 -4.58 -13.92 5.24
N ILE A 62 -4.04 -14.17 6.43
CA ILE A 62 -2.98 -13.36 7.03
C ILE A 62 -1.59 -13.76 6.55
N ASP A 63 -1.47 -14.91 5.87
CA ASP A 63 -0.20 -15.43 5.38
C ASP A 63 0.14 -14.81 4.01
N LEU A 64 1.11 -13.90 4.03
CA LEU A 64 1.70 -13.27 2.85
C LEU A 64 3.04 -13.90 2.46
N SER A 65 3.35 -15.10 2.93
CA SER A 65 4.58 -15.82 2.55
C SER A 65 4.75 -15.89 1.03
N GLY A 66 5.98 -15.63 0.56
CA GLY A 66 6.32 -15.54 -0.86
C GLY A 66 5.92 -14.22 -1.53
N SER A 67 5.31 -13.27 -0.82
CA SER A 67 5.01 -11.94 -1.36
C SER A 67 6.18 -10.99 -1.21
N ILE A 68 6.30 -10.04 -2.13
CA ILE A 68 7.27 -8.94 -2.11
C ILE A 68 6.51 -7.63 -1.91
N ILE A 69 6.92 -6.83 -0.94
CA ILE A 69 6.42 -5.47 -0.75
C ILE A 69 7.42 -4.46 -1.32
N TYR A 70 6.92 -3.56 -2.16
CA TYR A 70 7.65 -2.42 -2.68
C TYR A 70 7.13 -1.16 -2.00
N CYS A 71 7.99 -0.50 -1.22
CA CYS A 71 7.68 0.75 -0.54
C CYS A 71 8.36 1.91 -1.25
N LEU A 72 7.64 3.02 -1.37
CA LEU A 72 8.16 4.32 -1.73
C LEU A 72 7.87 5.26 -0.57
N SER A 73 8.95 5.74 0.04
CA SER A 73 9.00 6.64 1.17
C SER A 73 9.90 7.82 0.90
#